data_AF-A0A353D138-F1
#
_entry.id   AF-A0A353D138-F1
#
_cell.length_a   1.000
_cell.length_b   1.000
_cell.length_c   1.000
_cell.angle_alpha   90.00
_cell.angle_beta   90.00
_cell.angle_gamma   90.00
#
_symmetry.space_group_name_H-M   'P 1'
#
loop_
_entity.id
_entity.type
_entity.pdbx_description
1 polymer ?
#
loop_
_entity_poly.entity_id
_entity_poly.type
_entity_poly.pdbx_seq_one_letter_code
_entity_poly.pdbx_strand_id
1 'polypeptide(L)'
;MKSLFLLTSLLLCAGMLVAPSALALDPEIRLYKKDKKQGFTKSHYLFGKGDNPGCHNLPFRYAVYKVTVIKFKSCSLFSEKNCDPQSIIPAYWKNKDKASTELTRGANWHLDRNDDNVDVASWSCE
;
A
#
# COMPACT_ATOMS: atom_id res chain seq x y z
N MET A 1 71.20 22.23 19.80
CA MET A 1 70.10 21.41 19.25
C MET A 1 68.86 21.67 20.10
N LYS A 2 67.91 22.46 19.60
CA LYS A 2 66.71 22.87 20.33
C LYS A 2 65.53 21.98 19.92
N SER A 3 64.83 21.50 20.94
CA SER A 3 63.46 21.01 21.04
C SER A 3 62.67 20.77 19.76
N LEU A 4 62.12 19.57 19.63
CA LEU A 4 60.81 19.35 19.03
C LEU A 4 60.05 18.29 19.83
N PHE A 5 59.43 18.74 20.92
CA PHE A 5 58.29 18.07 21.54
C PHE A 5 57.02 18.69 20.93
N LEU A 6 55.96 17.88 20.87
CA LEU A 6 54.53 18.20 20.68
C LEU A 6 53.91 17.79 19.33
N LEU A 7 52.88 16.95 19.48
CA LEU A 7 51.62 16.81 18.73
C LEU A 7 51.35 15.33 18.38
N THR A 8 51.17 14.44 19.36
CA THR A 8 49.87 14.01 19.92
C THR A 8 48.67 14.01 18.96
N SER A 9 48.20 12.79 18.69
CA SER A 9 46.80 12.40 18.46
C SER A 9 46.03 13.06 17.31
N LEU A 10 46.15 12.49 16.11
CA LEU A 10 45.00 12.45 15.18
C LEU A 10 44.22 11.14 15.42
N LEU A 11 43.27 11.21 16.36
CA LEU A 11 42.15 10.28 16.42
C LEU A 11 41.41 10.37 15.07
N LEU A 12 41.62 9.42 14.16
CA LEU A 12 40.65 9.16 13.10
C LEU A 12 39.47 8.44 13.77
N CYS A 13 38.47 9.22 14.18
CA CYS A 13 37.11 8.74 14.34
C CYS A 13 36.66 8.21 12.98
N ALA A 14 36.83 6.92 12.74
CA ALA A 14 36.10 6.19 11.72
C ALA A 14 34.63 6.15 12.17
N GLY A 15 33.94 7.28 11.96
CA GLY A 15 32.50 7.37 12.10
C GLY A 15 31.90 6.42 11.08
N MET A 16 31.42 5.27 11.56
CA MET A 16 30.52 4.43 10.79
C MET A 16 29.29 5.28 10.50
N LEU A 17 29.22 5.84 9.30
CA LEU A 17 27.98 6.32 8.69
C LEU A 17 27.12 5.08 8.42
N VAL A 18 26.52 4.54 9.48
CA VAL A 18 25.35 3.68 9.34
C VAL A 18 24.25 4.62 8.90
N ALA A 19 24.09 4.78 7.59
CA ALA A 19 22.88 5.37 7.05
C ALA A 19 21.72 4.59 7.69
N PRO A 20 20.78 5.23 8.39
CA PRO A 20 19.58 4.54 8.78
C PRO A 20 18.88 4.18 7.47
N SER A 21 19.03 2.93 7.05
CA SER A 21 18.06 2.26 6.19
C SER A 21 16.77 2.19 7.00
N ALA A 22 16.13 3.35 7.16
CA ALA A 22 14.82 3.49 7.75
C ALA A 22 13.95 2.54 6.94
N LEU A 23 13.58 1.42 7.57
CA LEU A 23 12.81 0.31 7.03
C LEU A 23 11.80 0.84 6.01
N ALA A 24 12.22 0.86 4.74
CA ALA A 24 11.39 1.38 3.69
C ALA A 24 10.35 0.29 3.48
N LEU A 25 9.22 0.40 4.19
CA LEU A 25 8.07 -0.48 3.95
C LEU A 25 7.85 -0.55 2.44
N ASP A 26 7.83 -1.74 1.89
CA ASP A 26 7.62 -1.96 0.45
C ASP A 26 6.29 -1.31 0.02
N PRO A 27 6.20 -0.81 -1.23
CA PRO A 27 4.94 -0.28 -1.74
C PRO A 27 3.84 -1.33 -1.59
N GLU A 28 2.75 -0.98 -0.93
CA GLU A 28 1.72 -1.98 -0.59
C GLU A 28 0.32 -1.40 -0.78
N ILE A 29 -0.52 -2.20 -1.45
CA ILE A 29 -1.97 -2.07 -1.46
C ILE A 29 -2.59 -3.22 -0.67
N ARG A 30 -3.41 -2.88 0.32
CA ARG A 30 -4.14 -3.87 1.12
C ARG A 30 -5.58 -3.95 0.65
N LEU A 31 -5.99 -5.16 0.29
CA LEU A 31 -7.38 -5.49 -0.06
C LEU A 31 -7.90 -6.36 1.07
N TYR A 32 -9.09 -6.02 1.55
CA TYR A 32 -9.73 -6.67 2.68
C TYR A 32 -11.06 -7.26 2.25
N LYS A 33 -11.28 -8.52 2.61
CA LYS A 33 -12.59 -9.19 2.53
C LYS A 33 -13.34 -9.04 3.85
N LYS A 34 -14.66 -8.84 3.78
CA LYS A 34 -15.56 -8.87 4.93
C LYS A 34 -16.23 -10.24 4.99
N ASP A 35 -15.89 -11.05 6.00
CA ASP A 35 -16.66 -12.25 6.31
C ASP A 35 -17.56 -11.97 7.52
N LYS A 36 -18.88 -12.08 7.33
CA LYS A 36 -19.88 -12.03 8.41
C LYS A 36 -20.11 -13.46 8.90
N LYS A 37 -19.42 -13.88 9.96
CA LYS A 37 -19.71 -15.13 10.68
C LYS A 37 -20.08 -14.78 12.13
N GLN A 38 -21.27 -15.21 12.56
CA GLN A 38 -21.75 -15.08 13.93
C GLN A 38 -21.64 -13.64 14.51
N GLY A 39 -21.95 -12.62 13.71
CA GLY A 39 -21.94 -11.21 14.15
C GLY A 39 -20.55 -10.54 14.20
N PHE A 40 -19.45 -11.28 13.97
CA PHE A 40 -18.11 -10.71 13.91
C PHE A 40 -17.66 -10.48 12.47
N THR A 41 -17.09 -9.30 12.21
CA THR A 41 -16.43 -8.99 10.94
C THR A 41 -14.97 -9.43 11.02
N LYS A 42 -14.58 -10.45 10.25
CA LYS A 42 -13.16 -10.77 10.02
C LYS A 42 -12.68 -10.08 8.75
N SER A 43 -11.58 -9.35 8.87
CA SER A 43 -10.87 -8.75 7.74
C SER A 43 -9.69 -9.62 7.37
N HIS A 44 -9.71 -10.19 6.17
CA HIS A 44 -8.59 -10.99 5.66
C HIS A 44 -7.74 -10.16 4.71
N TYR A 45 -6.43 -10.11 4.96
CA TYR A 45 -5.49 -9.59 3.98
C TYR A 45 -5.34 -10.61 2.85
N LEU A 46 -5.59 -10.16 1.63
CA LEU A 46 -5.39 -10.98 0.43
C LEU A 46 -3.91 -10.88 0.03
N PHE A 47 -3.14 -11.94 0.28
CA PHE A 47 -1.72 -12.04 -0.03
C PHE A 47 -1.47 -12.14 -1.54
N GLY A 48 -0.37 -11.55 -2.02
CA GLY A 48 0.08 -11.64 -3.43
C GLY A 48 -0.01 -10.34 -4.23
N LYS A 49 0.23 -9.17 -3.62
CA LYS A 49 0.07 -7.88 -4.30
C LYS A 49 1.43 -7.29 -4.59
N GLY A 50 1.68 -7.08 -5.88
CA GLY A 50 2.85 -6.38 -6.41
C GLY A 50 3.24 -5.18 -5.57
N ASP A 51 4.53 -5.10 -5.34
CA ASP A 51 5.25 -4.03 -4.66
C ASP A 51 5.75 -2.97 -5.65
N ASN A 52 5.38 -3.10 -6.92
CA ASN A 52 5.76 -2.20 -7.99
C ASN A 52 4.55 -1.51 -8.64
N PRO A 53 4.72 -0.27 -9.13
CA PRO A 53 3.70 0.42 -9.94
C PRO A 53 3.32 -0.37 -11.19
N GLY A 54 2.18 -0.01 -11.78
CA GLY A 54 1.65 -0.62 -12.99
C GLY A 54 0.38 -1.43 -12.75
N CYS A 55 -0.01 -2.22 -13.75
CA CYS A 55 -1.21 -3.06 -13.70
C CYS A 55 -0.88 -4.48 -13.24
N HIS A 56 -1.69 -5.00 -12.31
CA HIS A 56 -1.50 -6.31 -11.71
C HIS A 56 -2.80 -7.11 -11.69
N ASN A 57 -2.74 -8.30 -12.30
CA ASN A 57 -3.84 -9.26 -12.24
C ASN A 57 -3.80 -10.03 -10.92
N LEU A 58 -4.98 -10.21 -10.31
CA LEU A 58 -5.14 -11.17 -9.23
C LEU A 58 -5.23 -12.59 -9.83
N PRO A 59 -4.71 -13.63 -9.13
CA PRO A 59 -4.79 -15.00 -9.62
C PRO A 59 -6.25 -15.48 -9.74
N PHE A 60 -7.12 -14.98 -8.86
CA PHE A 60 -8.57 -15.20 -8.85
C PHE A 60 -9.29 -13.89 -8.58
N ARG A 61 -10.60 -13.84 -8.87
CA ARG A 61 -11.44 -12.74 -8.39
C ARG A 61 -11.52 -12.80 -6.88
N TYR A 62 -11.23 -11.68 -6.23
CA TYR A 62 -11.31 -11.55 -4.79
C TYR A 62 -12.53 -10.71 -4.41
N ALA A 63 -13.32 -11.22 -3.47
CA ALA A 63 -14.38 -10.48 -2.82
C ALA A 63 -13.75 -9.47 -1.84
N VAL A 64 -13.86 -8.18 -2.15
CA VAL A 64 -13.21 -7.08 -1.41
C VAL A 64 -14.25 -6.06 -0.98
N TYR A 65 -14.28 -5.70 0.31
CA TYR A 65 -15.14 -4.62 0.79
C TYR A 65 -14.36 -3.32 1.01
N LYS A 66 -13.06 -3.42 1.30
CA LYS A 66 -12.23 -2.29 1.70
C LYS A 66 -10.82 -2.40 1.14
N VAL A 67 -10.24 -1.25 0.83
CA VAL A 67 -8.87 -1.09 0.35
C VAL A 67 -8.13 0.00 1.11
N THR A 68 -6.84 -0.24 1.35
CA THR A 68 -5.92 0.75 1.90
C THR A 68 -4.72 0.89 0.98
N VAL A 69 -4.45 2.11 0.55
CA VAL A 69 -3.27 2.47 -0.25
C VAL A 69 -2.20 3.03 0.68
N ILE A 70 -1.04 2.37 0.77
CA ILE A 70 -0.02 2.71 1.80
C ILE A 70 1.09 3.58 1.24
N LYS A 71 1.72 3.19 0.13
CA LYS A 71 2.87 3.92 -0.43
C LYS A 71 2.82 4.18 -1.94
N PHE A 72 1.73 3.83 -2.62
CA PHE A 72 1.44 4.41 -3.94
C PHE A 72 0.87 5.82 -3.79
N LYS A 73 0.99 6.65 -4.83
CA LYS A 73 0.36 7.97 -4.92
C LYS A 73 -1.15 7.80 -5.05
N SER A 74 -1.54 6.97 -5.99
CA SER A 74 -2.93 6.56 -6.21
C SER A 74 -3.02 5.16 -6.79
N CYS A 75 -4.18 4.55 -6.62
CA CYS A 75 -4.50 3.25 -7.21
C CYS A 75 -5.91 3.26 -7.82
N SER A 76 -6.17 2.32 -8.71
CA SER A 76 -7.49 1.99 -9.25
C SER A 76 -7.71 0.49 -9.13
N LEU A 77 -8.98 0.09 -9.00
CA LEU A 77 -9.40 -1.31 -8.92
C LEU A 77 -10.33 -1.61 -10.08
N PHE A 78 -10.32 -2.86 -10.52
CA PHE A 78 -11.03 -3.28 -11.71
C PHE A 78 -11.74 -4.60 -11.48
N SER A 79 -12.98 -4.71 -11.97
CA SER A 79 -13.76 -5.95 -11.90
C SER A 79 -13.33 -6.98 -12.95
N GLU A 80 -12.58 -6.52 -13.97
CA GLU A 80 -11.95 -7.37 -14.98
C GLU A 80 -10.42 -7.40 -14.87
N LYS A 81 -9.80 -8.33 -15.59
CA LYS A 81 -8.34 -8.44 -15.69
C LYS A 81 -7.77 -7.35 -16.59
N ASN A 82 -6.44 -7.20 -16.54
CA ASN A 82 -5.63 -6.30 -17.36
C ASN A 82 -5.99 -4.82 -17.19
N CYS A 83 -6.55 -4.46 -16.03
CA CYS A 83 -6.92 -3.09 -15.69
C CYS A 83 -7.77 -2.41 -16.77
N ASP A 84 -8.77 -3.13 -17.30
CA ASP A 84 -9.67 -2.61 -18.32
C ASP A 84 -10.37 -1.34 -17.81
N PRO A 85 -10.17 -0.16 -18.44
CA PRO A 85 -10.76 1.10 -17.99
C PRO A 85 -12.29 1.08 -17.90
N GLN A 86 -12.98 0.23 -18.68
CA GLN A 86 -14.44 0.09 -18.63
C GLN A 86 -14.92 -0.68 -17.38
N SER A 87 -14.01 -1.35 -16.68
CA SER A 87 -14.29 -2.18 -15.52
C SER A 87 -13.89 -1.53 -14.18
N ILE A 88 -13.56 -0.23 -14.20
CA ILE A 88 -13.07 0.48 -13.01
C ILE A 88 -14.15 0.52 -11.91
N ILE A 89 -13.74 0.16 -10.69
CA ILE A 89 -14.63 0.07 -9.53
C ILE A 89 -14.55 1.39 -8.75
N PRO A 90 -15.66 2.14 -8.62
CA PRO A 90 -15.69 3.31 -7.74
C PRO A 90 -15.59 2.87 -6.28
N ALA A 91 -14.89 3.64 -5.48
CA ALA A 91 -14.83 3.46 -4.04
C ALA A 91 -15.16 4.75 -3.29
N TYR A 92 -15.46 4.60 -2.01
CA TYR A 92 -15.96 5.65 -1.17
C TYR A 92 -15.05 5.87 0.03
N TRP A 93 -14.69 7.11 0.31
CA TRP A 93 -13.84 7.44 1.46
C TRP A 93 -14.68 7.56 2.74
N LYS A 94 -14.26 6.90 3.83
CA LYS A 94 -14.66 7.04 5.25
C LYS A 94 -16.14 7.32 5.57
N ASN A 95 -16.69 8.45 5.14
CA ASN A 95 -18.10 8.85 5.33
C ASN A 95 -19.03 8.37 4.20
N LYS A 96 -18.45 7.81 3.14
CA LYS A 96 -19.12 7.25 1.97
C LYS A 96 -20.03 8.22 1.20
N ASP A 97 -19.81 9.51 1.35
CA ASP A 97 -20.53 10.59 0.68
C ASP A 97 -20.07 10.75 -0.78
N LYS A 98 -18.76 10.67 -1.01
CA LYS A 98 -18.14 10.85 -2.33
C LYS A 98 -17.54 9.55 -2.86
N ALA A 99 -17.83 9.26 -4.12
CA ALA A 99 -17.19 8.19 -4.87
C ALA A 99 -15.96 8.72 -5.61
N SER A 100 -14.93 7.90 -5.73
CA SER A 100 -13.74 8.14 -6.55
C SER A 100 -13.28 6.83 -7.16
N THR A 101 -12.77 6.90 -8.39
CA THR A 101 -12.03 5.80 -9.01
C THR A 101 -10.53 5.89 -8.73
N GLU A 102 -10.05 7.06 -8.30
CA GLU A 102 -8.67 7.28 -7.88
C GLU A 102 -8.56 7.14 -6.34
N LEU A 103 -7.92 6.06 -5.91
CA LEU A 103 -7.76 5.69 -4.51
C LEU A 103 -6.44 6.25 -3.98
N THR A 104 -6.50 7.34 -3.23
CA THR A 104 -5.30 8.01 -2.72
C THR A 104 -4.75 7.35 -1.46
N ARG A 105 -3.45 7.57 -1.23
CA ARG A 105 -2.70 7.11 -0.06
C ARG A 105 -3.32 7.55 1.27
N GLY A 106 -3.24 6.68 2.29
CA GLY A 106 -3.60 7.01 3.68
C GLY A 106 -5.10 6.99 3.95
N ALA A 107 -5.92 6.85 2.92
CA ALA A 107 -7.36 6.69 3.03
C ALA A 107 -7.75 5.20 3.12
N ASN A 108 -8.84 4.97 3.86
CA ASN A 108 -9.56 3.71 3.87
C ASN A 108 -10.74 3.84 2.90
N TRP A 109 -10.64 3.14 1.78
CA TRP A 109 -11.61 3.15 0.69
C TRP A 109 -12.55 1.97 0.83
N HIS A 110 -13.85 2.21 0.76
CA HIS A 110 -14.89 1.19 0.81
C HIS A 110 -15.44 0.98 -0.60
N LEU A 111 -15.55 -0.25 -1.08
CA LEU A 111 -15.99 -0.50 -2.46
C LEU A 111 -17.51 -0.45 -2.62
N ASP A 112 -18.23 -0.53 -1.51
CA ASP A 112 -19.68 -0.45 -1.46
C ASP A 112 -20.15 0.43 -0.29
N ARG A 113 -21.31 1.09 -0.48
CA ARG A 113 -21.89 1.99 0.53
C ARG A 113 -22.33 1.25 1.80
N ASN A 114 -22.74 0.01 1.68
CA ASN A 114 -23.22 -0.85 2.78
C ASN A 114 -22.14 -1.79 3.33
N ASP A 115 -20.89 -1.64 2.88
CA ASP A 115 -19.78 -2.54 3.19
C ASP A 115 -20.01 -3.99 2.74
N ASP A 116 -20.72 -4.18 1.64
CA ASP A 116 -20.77 -5.47 0.97
C ASP A 116 -19.47 -5.71 0.18
N ASN A 117 -19.16 -6.98 -0.08
CA ASN A 117 -17.98 -7.32 -0.86
C ASN A 117 -18.27 -7.12 -2.35
N VAL A 118 -17.29 -6.58 -3.07
CA VAL A 118 -17.29 -6.40 -4.52
C VAL A 118 -16.19 -7.26 -5.12
N ASP A 119 -16.46 -7.88 -6.27
CA ASP A 119 -15.47 -8.69 -6.96
C ASP A 119 -14.41 -7.81 -7.65
N VAL A 120 -13.14 -8.04 -7.28
CA VAL A 120 -11.97 -7.38 -7.85
C VAL A 120 -11.13 -8.42 -8.58
N ALA A 121 -10.73 -8.14 -9.82
CA ALA A 121 -9.92 -9.02 -10.66
C ALA A 121 -8.52 -8.47 -10.95
N SER A 122 -8.36 -7.15 -10.97
CA SER A 122 -7.05 -6.50 -11.12
C SER A 122 -7.01 -5.14 -10.43
N TRP A 123 -5.79 -4.60 -10.29
CA TRP A 123 -5.56 -3.27 -9.74
C TRP A 123 -4.39 -2.61 -10.46
N SER A 124 -4.36 -1.28 -10.47
CA SER A 124 -3.23 -0.51 -10.98
C SER A 124 -2.85 0.60 -10.03
N CYS A 125 -1.56 0.84 -9.82
CA CYS A 125 -1.07 1.90 -8.95
C CYS A 125 0.10 2.67 -9.57
N GLU A 126 0.28 3.90 -9.11
CA GLU A 126 1.36 4.83 -9.46
C GLU A 126 2.24 5.17 -8.27
#